data_AF-A0A497RRI5-F1
#
_entry.id   AF-A0A497RRI5-F1
#
_cell.length_a   1.000
_cell.length_b   1.000
_cell.length_c   1.000
_cell.angle_alpha   90.00
_cell.angle_beta   90.00
_cell.angle_gamma   90.00
#
_symmetry.space_group_name_H-M   'P 1'
#
loop_
_entity.id
_entity.type
_entity.pdbx_description
1 polymer ?
#
loop_
_entity_poly.entity_id
_entity_poly.type
_entity_poly.pdbx_seq_one_letter_code
_entity_poly.pdbx_strand_id
1 'polypeptide(L)'
;MNIPEEIIKAIEKHLESKVIKEKPREPNVFWAVDLSRCIQIRNILLEKPELEKLFIEKEKEKARMLTGLAVHKYLSEILSARMDVEVEPKCEKPIKDFILNVKIVGRPDIVLRQDGRLIPVELKAPTRLYSLPRPEHVSQVMIYKWLLDAPTGYLMYFSHRGWRWWEITGFITTEEIRKRILFPKMPLWPGECQRCKLKRYCPKWSRRRR
;
A
#
# COMPACT_ATOMS: atom_id res chain seq x y z
N MET A 1 27.84 25.49 -12.41
CA MET A 1 26.53 24.94 -11.98
C MET A 1 26.28 23.70 -12.80
N ASN A 2 26.18 22.52 -12.18
CA ASN A 2 25.95 21.27 -12.90
C ASN A 2 24.44 20.99 -12.95
N ILE A 3 23.78 21.46 -14.02
CA ILE A 3 22.31 21.37 -14.19
C ILE A 3 21.79 19.94 -14.00
N PRO A 4 22.39 18.89 -14.61
CA PRO A 4 22.02 17.50 -14.34
C PRO A 4 21.99 17.11 -12.85
N GLU A 5 22.98 17.53 -12.06
CA GLU A 5 23.02 17.22 -10.63
C GLU A 5 21.91 17.92 -9.85
N GLU A 6 21.56 19.16 -10.21
CA GLU A 6 20.48 19.91 -9.57
C GLU A 6 19.12 19.26 -9.84
N ILE A 7 18.89 18.79 -11.07
CA ILE A 7 17.67 18.06 -11.44
C ILE A 7 17.56 16.78 -10.60
N ILE A 8 18.63 16.00 -10.48
CA ILE A 8 18.65 14.77 -9.68
C ILE A 8 18.35 15.09 -8.22
N LYS A 9 19.02 16.09 -7.63
CA LYS A 9 18.77 16.52 -6.24
C LYS A 9 17.32 16.96 -6.03
N ALA A 10 16.72 17.67 -6.97
CA ALA A 10 15.32 18.07 -6.89
C ALA A 10 14.36 16.86 -6.89
N ILE A 11 14.62 15.87 -7.76
CA ILE A 11 13.85 14.63 -7.83
C ILE A 11 13.99 13.82 -6.55
N GLU A 12 15.20 13.67 -6.03
CA GLU A 12 15.46 12.93 -4.79
C GLU A 12 14.78 13.58 -3.59
N LYS A 13 14.90 14.90 -3.44
CA LYS A 13 14.21 15.65 -2.40
C LYS A 13 12.69 15.49 -2.49
N HIS A 14 12.13 15.47 -3.72
CA HIS A 14 10.71 15.20 -3.91
C HIS A 14 10.33 13.78 -3.46
N LEU A 15 11.10 12.76 -3.85
CA LEU A 15 10.87 11.37 -3.45
C LEU A 15 10.96 11.18 -1.94
N GLU A 16 12.01 11.72 -1.32
CA GLU A 16 12.17 11.70 0.13
C GLU A 16 10.98 12.37 0.80
N SER A 17 10.52 13.52 0.30
CA SER A 17 9.33 14.16 0.85
C SER A 17 8.08 13.28 0.72
N LYS A 18 7.95 12.45 -0.32
CA LYS A 18 6.82 11.54 -0.50
C LYS A 18 6.89 10.33 0.43
N VAL A 19 8.09 9.82 0.70
CA VAL A 19 8.31 8.71 1.64
C VAL A 19 8.20 9.19 3.09
N ILE A 20 8.67 10.40 3.39
CA ILE A 20 8.68 11.00 4.74
C ILE A 20 7.35 11.71 5.10
N LYS A 21 6.53 12.11 4.11
CA LYS A 21 5.25 12.80 4.34
C LYS A 21 4.22 11.97 5.11
N GLU A 22 4.37 10.65 5.15
CA GLU A 22 3.53 9.83 6.02
C GLU A 22 4.06 9.96 7.45
N LYS A 23 3.19 10.42 8.37
CA LYS A 23 3.54 10.47 9.80
C LYS A 23 4.15 9.14 10.23
N PRO A 24 5.16 9.14 11.12
CA PRO A 24 5.67 7.92 11.71
C PRO A 24 4.52 7.03 12.16
N ARG A 25 4.64 5.72 11.97
CA ARG A 25 3.60 4.79 12.38
C ARG A 25 3.28 5.01 13.86
N GLU A 26 2.00 5.05 14.17
CA GLU A 26 1.52 5.20 15.55
C GLU A 26 1.08 3.81 16.06
N PRO A 27 1.38 3.41 17.31
CA PRO A 27 1.08 2.07 17.82
C PRO A 27 -0.36 1.61 17.61
N ASN A 28 -1.34 2.50 17.85
CA ASN A 28 -2.77 2.21 17.77
C ASN A 28 -3.39 2.51 16.38
N VAL A 29 -2.57 2.83 15.37
CA VAL A 29 -3.04 3.10 14.00
C VAL A 29 -2.48 2.04 13.06
N PHE A 30 -3.37 1.23 12.48
CA PHE A 30 -3.02 0.20 11.51
C PHE A 30 -3.45 0.66 10.11
N TRP A 31 -2.48 0.84 9.23
CA TRP A 31 -2.79 1.17 7.85
C TRP A 31 -3.25 -0.08 7.09
N ALA A 32 -4.11 0.06 6.09
CA ALA A 32 -4.56 -1.04 5.24
C ALA A 32 -3.37 -1.81 4.64
N VAL A 33 -2.29 -1.09 4.32
CA VAL A 33 -1.03 -1.66 3.84
C VAL A 33 -0.30 -2.52 4.87
N ASP A 34 -0.33 -2.14 6.15
CA ASP A 34 0.28 -2.90 7.25
C ASP A 34 -0.45 -4.22 7.45
N LEU A 35 -1.78 -4.21 7.33
CA LEU A 35 -2.65 -5.38 7.45
C LEU A 35 -2.67 -6.28 6.21
N SER A 36 -2.18 -5.80 5.08
CA SER A 36 -2.11 -6.55 3.81
C SER A 36 -0.76 -7.23 3.58
N ARG A 37 0.15 -7.12 4.55
CA ARG A 37 1.54 -7.60 4.48
C ARG A 37 1.92 -8.25 5.82
N CYS A 38 3.13 -8.78 5.90
CA CYS A 38 3.69 -9.29 7.14
C CYS A 38 3.78 -8.15 8.18
N ILE A 39 3.12 -8.34 9.32
CA ILE A 39 3.06 -7.33 10.39
C ILE A 39 4.44 -6.95 10.95
N GLN A 40 5.45 -7.80 10.77
CA GLN A 40 6.81 -7.48 11.21
C GLN A 40 7.38 -6.25 10.47
N ILE A 41 6.93 -5.97 9.24
CA ILE A 41 7.30 -4.74 8.54
C ILE A 41 6.84 -3.52 9.35
N ARG A 42 5.58 -3.54 9.80
CA ARG A 42 5.03 -2.50 10.68
C ARG A 42 5.80 -2.40 11.98
N ASN A 43 6.02 -3.51 12.67
CA ASN A 43 6.68 -3.51 13.99
C ASN A 43 8.11 -2.93 13.91
N ILE A 44 8.86 -3.28 12.86
CA ILE A 44 10.19 -2.72 12.63
C ILE A 44 10.11 -1.22 12.36
N LEU A 45 9.14 -0.74 11.57
CA LEU A 45 8.99 0.68 11.23
C LEU A 45 8.37 1.52 12.36
N LEU A 46 7.71 0.89 13.35
CA LEU A 46 7.35 1.53 14.61
C LEU A 46 8.59 1.79 15.48
N GLU A 47 9.48 0.80 15.58
CA GLU A 47 10.71 0.90 16.37
C GLU A 47 11.77 1.78 15.68
N LYS A 48 11.89 1.67 14.35
CA LYS A 48 12.93 2.29 13.52
C LYS A 48 12.34 2.94 12.27
N PRO A 49 11.63 4.06 12.40
CA PRO A 49 10.99 4.74 11.27
C PRO A 49 11.98 5.13 10.15
N GLU A 50 13.23 5.42 10.50
CA GLU A 50 14.28 5.80 9.56
C GLU A 50 14.62 4.71 8.54
N LEU A 51 14.23 3.46 8.80
CA LEU A 51 14.42 2.34 7.85
C LEU A 51 13.43 2.39 6.67
N GLU A 52 12.42 3.26 6.70
CA GLU A 52 11.51 3.46 5.56
C GLU A 52 12.24 3.98 4.32
N LYS A 53 13.36 4.68 4.49
CA LYS A 53 14.23 5.10 3.37
C LYS A 53 14.80 3.92 2.58
N LEU A 54 14.92 2.73 3.17
CA LEU A 54 15.43 1.52 2.48
C LEU A 54 14.54 1.09 1.30
N PHE A 55 13.27 1.53 1.28
CA PHE A 55 12.37 1.28 0.16
C PHE A 55 12.71 2.12 -1.08
N ILE A 56 13.47 3.21 -0.93
CA ILE A 56 13.92 4.10 -2.01
C ILE A 56 15.44 4.32 -2.03
N GLU A 57 16.22 3.55 -1.26
CA GLU A 57 17.68 3.76 -1.14
C GLU A 57 18.42 3.55 -2.48
N LYS A 58 18.02 2.53 -3.25
CA LYS A 58 18.66 2.19 -4.52
C LYS A 58 18.04 2.97 -5.68
N GLU A 59 18.85 3.43 -6.62
CA GLU A 59 18.41 4.15 -7.83
C GLU A 59 17.26 3.43 -8.56
N LYS A 60 17.37 2.11 -8.72
CA LYS A 60 16.32 1.31 -9.35
C LYS A 60 14.97 1.39 -8.62
N GLU A 61 14.97 1.50 -7.31
CA GLU A 61 13.73 1.65 -6.52
C GLU A 61 13.22 3.09 -6.57
N LYS A 62 14.11 4.10 -6.56
CA LYS A 62 13.75 5.50 -6.82
C LYS A 62 13.03 5.64 -8.16
N ALA A 63 13.61 5.10 -9.22
CA ALA A 63 13.04 5.12 -10.57
C ALA A 63 11.66 4.42 -10.61
N ARG A 64 11.52 3.25 -9.97
CA ARG A 64 10.23 2.54 -9.88
C ARG A 64 9.18 3.34 -9.13
N MET A 65 9.55 3.98 -8.02
CA MET A 65 8.65 4.84 -7.25
C MET A 65 8.19 6.03 -8.09
N LEU A 66 9.10 6.71 -8.80
CA LEU A 66 8.76 7.81 -9.71
C LEU A 66 7.81 7.36 -10.81
N THR A 67 8.06 6.22 -11.43
CA THR A 67 7.12 5.66 -12.43
C THR A 67 5.75 5.41 -11.82
N GLY A 68 5.69 4.82 -10.63
CA GLY A 68 4.43 4.60 -9.92
C GLY A 68 3.69 5.91 -9.63
N LEU A 69 4.37 6.90 -9.06
CA LEU A 69 3.79 8.21 -8.74
C LEU A 69 3.31 8.94 -9.99
N ALA A 70 4.07 8.90 -11.10
CA ALA A 70 3.68 9.52 -12.36
C ALA A 70 2.43 8.85 -12.95
N VAL A 71 2.38 7.50 -12.95
CA VAL A 71 1.21 6.74 -13.41
C VAL A 71 -0.01 7.04 -12.56
N HIS A 72 0.12 7.00 -11.22
CA HIS A 72 -1.01 7.27 -10.32
C HIS A 72 -1.52 8.69 -10.54
N LYS A 73 -0.63 9.70 -10.54
CA LYS A 73 -1.01 11.10 -10.76
C LYS A 73 -1.76 11.28 -12.07
N TYR A 74 -1.20 10.80 -13.18
CA TYR A 74 -1.79 11.02 -14.50
C TYR A 74 -3.11 10.27 -14.69
N LEU A 75 -3.22 9.03 -14.22
CA LEU A 75 -4.46 8.27 -14.29
C LEU A 75 -5.55 8.89 -13.40
N SER A 76 -5.20 9.33 -12.20
CA SER A 76 -6.14 10.03 -11.32
C SER A 76 -6.66 11.33 -11.96
N GLU A 77 -5.79 12.13 -12.59
CA GLU A 77 -6.20 13.33 -13.34
C GLU A 77 -7.18 13.01 -14.48
N ILE A 78 -6.89 11.95 -15.26
CA ILE A 78 -7.77 11.50 -16.36
C ILE A 78 -9.15 11.10 -15.83
N LEU A 79 -9.19 10.38 -14.71
CA LEU A 79 -10.42 9.84 -14.11
C LEU A 79 -11.23 10.95 -13.46
N SER A 80 -10.61 11.84 -12.69
CA SER A 80 -11.28 13.03 -12.11
C SER A 80 -11.86 13.96 -13.16
N ALA A 81 -11.28 14.02 -14.37
CA ALA A 81 -11.83 14.82 -15.46
C ALA A 81 -13.05 14.19 -16.14
N ARG A 82 -13.35 12.90 -15.92
CA ARG A 82 -14.34 12.13 -16.68
C ARG A 82 -15.37 11.39 -15.84
N MET A 83 -15.13 11.26 -14.54
CA MET A 83 -15.91 10.45 -13.61
C MET A 83 -16.01 11.16 -12.27
N ASP A 84 -17.06 10.87 -11.50
CA ASP A 84 -17.18 11.32 -10.12
C ASP A 84 -16.26 10.46 -9.22
N VAL A 85 -15.09 11.00 -8.91
CA VAL A 85 -14.08 10.30 -8.11
C VAL A 85 -13.42 11.22 -7.09
N GLU A 86 -13.03 10.63 -5.97
CA GLU A 86 -12.08 11.20 -5.04
C GLU A 86 -10.71 10.55 -5.21
N VAL A 87 -9.66 11.38 -5.24
CA VAL A 87 -8.27 10.93 -5.39
C VAL A 87 -7.59 10.91 -4.03
N GLU A 88 -7.00 9.77 -3.70
CA GLU A 88 -6.31 9.53 -2.43
C GLU A 88 -7.11 9.94 -1.17
N PRO A 89 -8.44 9.69 -1.07
CA PRO A 89 -9.19 10.08 0.12
C PRO A 89 -8.72 9.26 1.32
N LYS A 90 -8.56 9.94 2.46
CA LYS A 90 -8.26 9.26 3.72
C LYS A 90 -9.55 8.70 4.31
N CYS A 91 -9.63 7.38 4.45
CA CYS A 91 -10.72 6.69 5.14
C CYS A 91 -10.22 6.08 6.46
N GLU A 92 -11.08 6.05 7.47
CA GLU A 92 -10.75 5.45 8.75
C GLU A 92 -11.97 4.83 9.43
N LYS A 93 -11.75 3.71 10.12
CA LYS A 93 -12.79 3.01 10.88
C LYS A 93 -12.20 2.49 12.19
N PRO A 94 -12.81 2.78 13.34
CA PRO A 94 -12.32 2.30 14.63
C PRO A 94 -12.67 0.83 14.84
N ILE A 95 -11.80 0.11 15.57
CA ILE A 95 -12.15 -1.15 16.21
C ILE A 95 -11.95 -0.92 17.71
N LYS A 96 -13.06 -0.88 18.44
CA LYS A 96 -13.13 -0.58 19.88
C LYS A 96 -13.93 -1.66 20.59
N ASP A 97 -13.25 -2.45 21.41
CA ASP A 97 -13.83 -3.46 22.29
C ASP A 97 -12.90 -3.70 23.49
N PHE A 98 -13.20 -4.70 24.31
CA PHE A 98 -12.47 -5.01 25.53
C PHE A 98 -11.00 -5.42 25.31
N ILE A 99 -10.63 -5.85 24.09
CA ILE A 99 -9.26 -6.27 23.76
C ILE A 99 -8.53 -5.19 22.95
N LEU A 100 -9.22 -4.58 21.97
CA LEU A 100 -8.61 -3.66 21.02
C LEU A 100 -9.24 -2.27 21.11
N ASN A 101 -8.38 -1.25 21.12
CA ASN A 101 -8.75 0.14 20.90
C ASN A 101 -7.80 0.72 19.85
N VAL A 102 -8.11 0.45 18.58
CA VAL A 102 -7.25 0.80 17.44
C VAL A 102 -8.04 1.48 16.34
N LYS A 103 -7.32 2.19 15.47
CA LYS A 103 -7.87 2.80 14.28
C LYS A 103 -7.30 2.15 13.04
N ILE A 104 -8.18 1.72 12.14
CA ILE A 104 -7.78 1.24 10.81
C ILE A 104 -7.84 2.43 9.86
N VAL A 105 -6.78 2.65 9.08
CA VAL A 105 -6.68 3.80 8.16
C VAL A 105 -6.36 3.29 6.76
N GLY A 106 -6.98 3.88 5.75
CA GLY A 106 -6.69 3.64 4.35
C GLY A 106 -6.55 4.93 3.56
N ARG A 107 -5.83 4.82 2.44
CA ARG A 107 -5.78 5.84 1.39
C ARG A 107 -5.85 5.10 0.05
N PRO A 108 -7.05 4.67 -0.39
CA PRO A 108 -7.21 4.11 -1.74
C PRO A 108 -6.72 5.13 -2.76
N ASP A 109 -6.09 4.68 -3.85
CA ASP A 109 -5.62 5.63 -4.88
C ASP A 109 -6.77 6.46 -5.44
N ILE A 110 -7.93 5.81 -5.65
CA ILE A 110 -9.15 6.41 -6.16
C ILE A 110 -10.37 5.79 -5.47
N VAL A 111 -11.39 6.60 -5.21
CA VAL A 111 -12.73 6.14 -4.82
C VAL A 111 -13.74 6.67 -5.82
N LEU A 112 -14.37 5.78 -6.59
CA LEU A 112 -15.47 6.11 -7.49
C LEU A 112 -16.77 6.27 -6.70
N ARG A 113 -17.58 7.23 -7.11
CA ARG A 113 -18.96 7.41 -6.65
C ARG A 113 -19.90 6.99 -7.78
N GLN A 114 -20.64 5.91 -7.58
CA GLN A 114 -21.59 5.40 -8.57
C GLN A 114 -22.86 4.92 -7.88
N ASP A 115 -24.01 5.46 -8.29
CA ASP A 115 -25.34 5.12 -7.74
C ASP A 115 -25.39 5.20 -6.19
N GLY A 116 -24.76 6.24 -5.63
CA GLY A 116 -24.67 6.46 -4.17
C GLY A 116 -23.70 5.51 -3.44
N ARG A 117 -22.97 4.65 -4.16
CA ARG A 117 -21.99 3.72 -3.58
C ARG A 117 -20.56 4.23 -3.78
N LEU A 118 -19.73 4.02 -2.76
CA LEU A 118 -18.30 4.24 -2.82
C LEU A 118 -17.61 2.97 -3.30
N ILE A 119 -16.74 3.06 -4.29
CA ILE A 119 -16.04 1.91 -4.86
C ILE A 119 -14.53 2.21 -4.86
N PRO A 120 -13.73 1.54 -4.01
CA PRO A 120 -12.29 1.74 -4.00
C PRO A 120 -11.63 1.15 -5.24
N VAL A 121 -10.67 1.87 -5.79
CA VAL A 121 -9.80 1.43 -6.88
C VAL A 121 -8.36 1.56 -6.41
N GLU A 122 -7.64 0.45 -6.43
CA GLU A 122 -6.19 0.42 -6.19
C GLU A 122 -5.45 0.33 -7.52
N LEU A 123 -4.51 1.23 -7.73
CA LEU A 123 -3.63 1.25 -8.89
C LEU A 123 -2.29 0.63 -8.51
N LYS A 124 -1.70 -0.12 -9.44
CA LYS A 124 -0.31 -0.57 -9.33
C LYS A 124 0.39 -0.40 -10.65
N ALA A 125 1.63 0.10 -10.61
CA ALA A 125 2.50 0.22 -11.76
C ALA A 125 3.62 -0.84 -11.75
N PRO A 126 3.33 -2.13 -12.01
CA PRO A 126 4.36 -3.15 -11.98
C PRO A 126 5.28 -3.07 -13.21
N THR A 127 6.53 -3.49 -13.04
CA THR A 127 7.49 -3.65 -14.14
C THR A 127 7.11 -4.72 -15.17
N ARG A 128 6.21 -5.64 -14.83
CA ARG A 128 5.65 -6.67 -15.72
C ARG A 128 4.17 -6.85 -15.43
N LEU A 129 3.39 -7.15 -16.46
CA LEU A 129 1.98 -7.49 -16.30
C LEU A 129 1.86 -8.94 -15.80
N TYR A 130 1.23 -9.13 -14.64
CA TYR A 130 1.04 -10.44 -14.05
C TYR A 130 -0.23 -11.10 -14.59
N SER A 131 -0.21 -12.43 -14.70
CA SER A 131 -1.40 -13.20 -15.06
C SER A 131 -2.50 -13.08 -14.01
N LEU A 132 -2.10 -13.14 -12.74
CA LEU A 132 -2.94 -13.06 -11.55
C LEU A 132 -2.51 -11.89 -10.65
N PRO A 133 -3.45 -11.29 -9.90
CA PRO A 133 -3.12 -10.22 -8.98
C PRO A 133 -2.37 -10.80 -7.78
N ARG A 134 -1.43 -10.02 -7.24
CA ARG A 134 -0.72 -10.41 -6.01
C ARG A 134 -1.67 -10.43 -4.80
N PRO A 135 -1.60 -11.46 -3.93
CA PRO A 135 -2.48 -11.57 -2.76
C PRO A 135 -2.45 -10.34 -1.84
N GLU A 136 -1.28 -9.72 -1.66
CA GLU A 136 -1.15 -8.49 -0.87
C GLU A 136 -1.95 -7.31 -1.45
N HIS A 137 -2.08 -7.23 -2.77
CA HIS A 137 -2.82 -6.14 -3.42
C HIS A 137 -4.32 -6.39 -3.36
N VAL A 138 -4.74 -7.65 -3.57
CA VAL A 138 -6.15 -8.06 -3.40
C VAL A 138 -6.60 -7.79 -1.96
N SER A 139 -5.78 -8.17 -0.98
CA SER A 139 -6.09 -7.92 0.42
C SER A 139 -6.19 -6.44 0.77
N GLN A 140 -5.39 -5.58 0.15
CA GLN A 140 -5.45 -4.14 0.38
C GLN A 140 -6.79 -3.58 -0.11
N VAL A 141 -7.25 -4.00 -1.29
CA VAL A 141 -8.58 -3.64 -1.82
C VAL A 141 -9.70 -4.17 -0.91
N MET A 142 -9.62 -5.41 -0.42
CA MET A 142 -10.63 -5.93 0.52
C MET A 142 -10.74 -5.10 1.80
N ILE A 143 -9.61 -4.62 2.34
CA ILE A 143 -9.62 -3.74 3.52
C ILE A 143 -10.21 -2.36 3.19
N TYR A 144 -9.93 -1.81 2.01
CA TYR A 144 -10.58 -0.57 1.56
C TYR A 144 -12.09 -0.74 1.39
N LYS A 145 -12.54 -1.89 0.86
CA LYS A 145 -13.96 -2.20 0.81
C LYS A 145 -14.59 -2.19 2.20
N TRP A 146 -13.93 -2.81 3.19
CA TRP A 146 -14.40 -2.80 4.58
C TRP A 146 -14.40 -1.40 5.22
N LEU A 147 -13.40 -0.56 4.90
CA LEU A 147 -13.31 0.82 5.38
C LEU A 147 -14.42 1.71 4.81
N LEU A 148 -14.89 1.42 3.60
CA LEU A 148 -15.88 2.22 2.87
C LEU A 148 -17.27 1.57 2.83
N ASP A 149 -17.45 0.42 3.49
CA ASP A 149 -18.65 -0.43 3.40
C ASP A 149 -19.06 -0.72 1.94
N ALA A 150 -18.06 -0.93 1.07
CA ALA A 150 -18.24 -1.10 -0.36
C ALA A 150 -18.48 -2.57 -0.76
N PRO A 151 -19.48 -2.86 -1.61
CA PRO A 151 -19.77 -4.22 -2.06
C PRO A 151 -18.73 -4.75 -3.06
N THR A 152 -18.14 -3.87 -3.86
CA THR A 152 -17.11 -4.22 -4.83
C THR A 152 -15.93 -3.25 -4.72
N GLY A 153 -14.81 -3.62 -5.33
CA GLY A 153 -13.61 -2.81 -5.43
C GLY A 153 -12.74 -3.32 -6.56
N TYR A 154 -11.90 -2.46 -7.12
CA TYR A 154 -11.11 -2.81 -8.30
C TYR A 154 -9.61 -2.71 -8.03
N LEU A 155 -8.88 -3.61 -8.68
CA LEU A 155 -7.43 -3.55 -8.77
C LEU A 155 -7.04 -3.36 -10.24
N MET A 156 -6.28 -2.31 -10.53
CA MET A 156 -5.75 -2.05 -11.87
C MET A 156 -4.23 -2.18 -11.85
N TYR A 157 -3.69 -3.06 -12.70
CA TYR A 157 -2.28 -3.05 -13.02
C TYR A 157 -2.05 -2.30 -14.32
N PHE A 158 -1.16 -1.31 -14.29
CA PHE A 158 -0.77 -0.53 -15.44
C PHE A 158 0.72 -0.68 -15.70
N SER A 159 1.11 -1.02 -16.93
CA SER A 159 2.51 -1.14 -17.32
C SER A 159 2.72 -0.77 -18.78
N HIS A 160 3.97 -0.65 -19.21
CA HIS A 160 4.31 -0.47 -20.62
C HIS A 160 3.84 -1.64 -21.53
N ARG A 161 3.41 -2.77 -20.94
CA ARG A 161 2.85 -3.92 -21.66
C ARG A 161 1.31 -3.90 -21.74
N GLY A 162 0.69 -2.80 -21.34
CA GLY A 162 -0.76 -2.63 -21.25
C GLY A 162 -1.28 -2.64 -19.81
N TRP A 163 -2.61 -2.71 -19.68
CA TRP A 163 -3.31 -2.71 -18.40
C TRP A 163 -4.16 -3.97 -18.18
N ARG A 164 -4.47 -4.25 -16.92
CA ARG A 164 -5.36 -5.34 -16.53
C ARG A 164 -6.16 -4.95 -15.30
N TRP A 165 -7.42 -5.36 -15.29
CA TRP A 165 -8.37 -5.12 -14.22
C TRP A 165 -8.74 -6.44 -13.55
N TRP A 166 -8.99 -6.35 -12.24
CA TRP A 166 -9.65 -7.39 -11.48
C TRP A 166 -10.73 -6.74 -10.64
N GLU A 167 -11.94 -7.29 -10.73
CA GLU A 167 -12.98 -7.05 -9.75
C GLU A 167 -12.70 -7.90 -8.51
N ILE A 168 -12.69 -7.25 -7.35
CA ILE A 168 -12.45 -7.90 -6.07
C ILE A 168 -13.78 -8.04 -5.36
N THR A 169 -14.42 -9.19 -5.56
CA THR A 169 -15.69 -9.55 -4.93
C THR A 169 -15.52 -10.08 -3.51
N GLY A 170 -14.33 -10.57 -3.15
CA GLY A 170 -14.02 -11.03 -1.79
C GLY A 170 -14.17 -9.92 -0.73
N PHE A 171 -14.44 -10.32 0.51
CA PHE A 171 -14.60 -9.42 1.65
C PHE A 171 -13.67 -9.82 2.79
N ILE A 172 -13.34 -8.84 3.62
CA ILE A 172 -12.70 -9.08 4.92
C ILE A 172 -13.64 -8.57 6.01
N THR A 173 -13.81 -9.38 7.04
CA THR A 173 -14.64 -9.06 8.20
C THR A 173 -13.84 -8.33 9.27
N THR A 174 -14.54 -7.65 10.18
CA THR A 174 -13.91 -7.04 11.35
C THR A 174 -13.13 -8.07 12.17
N GLU A 175 -13.66 -9.29 12.32
CA GLU A 175 -13.00 -10.37 13.07
C GLU A 175 -11.72 -10.87 12.39
N GLU A 176 -11.68 -10.94 11.06
CA GLU A 176 -10.45 -11.26 10.34
C GLU A 176 -9.39 -10.16 10.48
N ILE A 177 -9.79 -8.88 10.48
CA ILE A 177 -8.89 -7.76 10.78
C ILE A 177 -8.35 -7.90 12.21
N ARG A 178 -9.22 -8.17 13.19
CA ARG A 178 -8.84 -8.40 14.59
C ARG A 178 -7.81 -9.54 14.70
N LYS A 179 -8.07 -10.67 14.04
CA LYS A 179 -7.13 -11.80 13.99
C LYS A 179 -5.78 -11.42 13.41
N ARG A 180 -5.73 -10.59 12.36
CA ARG A 180 -4.46 -10.10 11.78
C ARG A 180 -3.67 -9.21 12.74
N ILE A 181 -4.34 -8.52 13.66
CA ILE A 181 -3.71 -7.66 14.67
C ILE A 181 -3.25 -8.49 15.87
N LEU A 182 -4.13 -9.30 16.44
CA LEU A 182 -3.89 -10.04 17.69
C LEU A 182 -3.07 -11.33 17.47
N PHE A 183 -3.31 -12.03 16.37
CA PHE A 183 -2.72 -13.32 16.05
C PHE A 183 -2.11 -13.33 14.64
N PRO A 184 -1.15 -12.44 14.36
CA PRO A 184 -0.62 -12.24 13.03
C PRO A 184 0.11 -13.48 12.49
N LYS A 185 -0.26 -13.91 11.28
CA LYS A 185 0.50 -14.89 10.50
C LYS A 185 1.78 -14.25 9.94
N MET A 186 2.92 -14.93 10.07
CA MET A 186 4.23 -14.42 9.63
C MET A 186 5.02 -15.45 8.81
N PRO A 187 5.39 -15.15 7.54
CA PRO A 187 4.85 -14.03 6.74
C PRO A 187 3.35 -14.21 6.48
N LEU A 188 2.67 -13.13 6.12
CA LEU A 188 1.25 -13.23 5.78
C LEU A 188 1.08 -14.04 4.48
N TRP A 189 1.95 -13.78 3.51
CA TRP A 189 1.95 -14.44 2.20
C TRP A 189 3.22 -15.27 1.97
N PRO A 190 3.11 -16.44 1.31
CA PRO A 190 4.30 -17.17 0.85
C PRO A 190 5.23 -16.31 0.00
N GLY A 191 6.54 -16.41 0.25
CA GLY A 191 7.57 -15.68 -0.51
C GLY A 191 7.73 -14.19 -0.16
N GLU A 192 6.95 -13.65 0.79
CA GLU A 192 7.07 -12.25 1.21
C GLU A 192 8.47 -11.93 1.79
N CYS A 193 9.00 -12.83 2.64
CA CYS A 193 10.33 -12.68 3.24
C CYS A 193 11.47 -12.57 2.20
N GLN A 194 11.32 -13.17 1.01
CA GLN A 194 12.34 -13.10 -0.04
C GLN A 194 12.45 -11.70 -0.62
N ARG A 195 11.33 -10.99 -0.71
CA ARG A 195 11.19 -9.64 -1.28
C ARG A 195 11.31 -8.53 -0.23
N CYS A 196 11.17 -8.88 1.05
CA CYS A 196 11.19 -7.92 2.15
C CYS A 196 12.54 -7.18 2.27
N LYS A 197 12.48 -5.85 2.18
CA LYS A 197 13.64 -4.95 2.33
C LYS A 197 14.16 -4.91 3.76
N LEU A 198 13.29 -5.15 4.74
CA LEU A 198 13.61 -5.12 6.16
C LEU A 198 14.04 -6.49 6.72
N LYS A 199 14.21 -7.51 5.88
CA LYS A 199 14.46 -8.89 6.35
C LYS A 199 15.66 -9.03 7.28
N ARG A 200 16.72 -8.21 7.10
CA ARG A 200 17.92 -8.22 7.96
C ARG A 200 17.67 -7.70 9.39
N TYR A 201 16.59 -6.95 9.58
CA TYR A 201 16.15 -6.40 10.86
C TYR A 201 15.02 -7.22 11.50
N CYS A 202 14.53 -8.26 10.80
CA CYS A 202 13.38 -9.02 11.25
C CYS A 202 13.81 -10.15 12.20
N PRO A 203 13.31 -10.19 13.45
CA PRO A 203 13.68 -11.22 14.43
C PRO A 203 13.17 -12.62 14.05
N LYS A 204 12.17 -12.69 13.16
CA LYS A 204 11.61 -13.95 12.65
C LYS A 204 12.31 -14.45 11.39
N TRP A 205 13.22 -13.66 10.82
CA TRP A 205 13.96 -14.07 9.64
C TRP A 205 15.16 -14.93 10.06
N SER A 206 15.02 -16.25 9.91
CA SER A 206 16.18 -17.14 9.91
C SER A 206 16.71 -17.23 8.48
N ARG A 207 17.98 -16.86 8.29
CA ARG A 207 18.73 -17.24 7.10
C ARG A 207 18.84 -18.76 7.20
N ARG A 208 18.00 -19.54 6.49
CA ARG A 208 18.31 -20.95 6.25
C ARG A 208 19.74 -20.95 5.69
N ARG A 209 20.71 -21.32 6.52
CA ARG A 209 22.06 -21.67 6.05
C ARG A 209 21.79 -22.86 5.13
N ARG A 210 21.84 -22.62 3.83
CA ARG A 210 22.06 -23.70 2.88
C ARG A 210 23.50 -24.14 3.05
#